data_AF-A0A4Y7PEF6-F1
#
_entry.id   AF-A0A4Y7PEF6-F1
#
_cell.length_a   1.000
_cell.length_b   1.000
_cell.length_c   1.000
_cell.angle_alpha   90.00
_cell.angle_beta   90.00
_cell.angle_gamma   90.00
#
_symmetry.space_group_name_H-M   'P 1'
#
loop_
_entity.id
_entity.type
_entity.pdbx_description
1 polymer ?
#
loop_
_entity_poly.entity_id
_entity_poly.type
_entity_poly.pdbx_seq_one_letter_code
_entity_poly.pdbx_strand_id
1 'polypeptide(L)'
;VGECAVECPACPHPGRNLPEGWENADKKDRYKYALFLAMDANFRLKSKERGIRDSPLGDGWSYFVQSRPFKEHVSNYVHQPEMNMCESKHRAVDHANIRGNDKLAANGVGGVNCSRHALNRKIGFGDLQRGEKYCNMDYFVLSTLHDVKVTTLYLSYDIACQWFVNLSSRIEEYPLRLQVNPNLVVIVAVPKLHLVGHGPKCQMKYSLNYIPGSARTCGESIEQIWSGQNAVSMSTREMSPGCRQDTLDDHLGAWNFRKVVGLGQ
;
A
#
# COMPACT_ATOMS: atom_id res chain seq x y z
N VAL A 1 -16.09 -6.55 1.59
CA VAL A 1 -14.87 -6.30 2.42
C VAL A 1 -14.42 -4.87 2.18
N GLY A 2 -14.09 -4.11 3.22
CA GLY A 2 -13.68 -2.70 3.12
C GLY A 2 -14.82 -1.69 2.91
N GLU A 3 -16.07 -2.08 3.16
CA GLU A 3 -17.27 -1.25 2.90
C GLU A 3 -17.46 -0.11 3.90
N CYS A 4 -16.88 -0.21 5.09
CA CYS A 4 -16.91 0.84 6.11
C CYS A 4 -15.80 1.89 5.92
N ALA A 5 -14.93 1.74 4.92
CA ALA A 5 -13.87 2.71 4.67
C ALA A 5 -14.41 3.98 3.99
N VAL A 6 -14.01 5.15 4.51
CA VAL A 6 -14.22 6.43 3.81
C VAL A 6 -13.30 6.46 2.58
N GLU A 7 -13.89 6.34 1.40
CA GLU A 7 -13.15 6.32 0.13
C GLU A 7 -12.69 7.72 -0.31
N CYS A 8 -11.65 7.78 -1.14
CA CYS A 8 -11.22 9.03 -1.75
C CYS A 8 -12.17 9.46 -2.87
N PRO A 9 -12.93 10.57 -2.75
CA PRO A 9 -13.91 10.96 -3.77
C PRO A 9 -13.27 11.49 -5.06
N ALA A 10 -11.98 11.91 -5.00
CA ALA A 10 -11.23 12.45 -6.13
C ALA A 10 -10.42 11.39 -6.90
N CYS A 11 -10.34 10.15 -6.40
CA CYS A 11 -9.84 9.03 -7.21
C CYS A 11 -10.82 8.71 -8.36
N PRO A 12 -10.35 8.10 -9.46
CA PRO A 12 -11.24 7.70 -10.54
C PRO A 12 -12.17 6.56 -10.11
N HIS A 13 -13.48 6.77 -10.24
CA HIS A 13 -14.54 5.83 -9.91
C HIS A 13 -15.50 5.69 -11.10
N PRO A 14 -15.34 4.64 -11.93
CA PRO A 14 -16.25 4.36 -13.04
C PRO A 14 -17.71 4.29 -12.58
N GLY A 15 -18.60 4.99 -13.28
CA GLY A 15 -20.03 5.09 -12.94
C GLY A 15 -20.36 6.07 -11.80
N ARG A 16 -19.37 6.76 -11.21
CA ARG A 16 -19.59 7.79 -10.18
C ARG A 16 -19.06 9.16 -10.60
N ASN A 17 -17.79 9.23 -11.01
CA ASN A 17 -17.12 10.51 -11.29
C ASN A 17 -16.25 10.50 -12.56
N LEU A 18 -16.36 9.45 -13.39
CA LEU A 18 -15.76 9.39 -14.71
C LEU A 18 -16.82 9.63 -15.79
N PRO A 19 -16.48 10.34 -16.90
CA PRO A 19 -17.40 10.53 -18.01
C PRO A 19 -17.70 9.20 -18.72
N GLU A 20 -18.81 9.12 -19.44
CA GLU A 20 -19.11 7.97 -20.31
C GLU A 20 -18.03 7.80 -21.38
N GLY A 21 -17.68 6.55 -21.70
CA GLY A 21 -16.67 6.22 -22.70
C GLY A 21 -15.23 6.52 -22.29
N TRP A 22 -14.96 6.79 -21.00
CA TRP A 22 -13.61 7.00 -20.46
C TRP A 22 -12.66 5.83 -20.80
N GLU A 23 -13.18 4.62 -20.90
CA GLU A 23 -12.47 3.38 -21.25
C GLU A 23 -11.94 3.38 -22.68
N ASN A 24 -12.58 4.14 -23.58
CA ASN A 24 -12.23 4.24 -25.00
C ASN A 24 -11.22 5.36 -25.28
N ALA A 25 -10.74 6.02 -24.23
CA ALA A 25 -9.78 7.11 -24.38
C ALA A 25 -8.49 6.63 -25.06
N ASP A 26 -7.99 7.47 -25.96
CA ASP A 26 -6.71 7.27 -26.65
C ASP A 26 -5.60 6.95 -25.64
N LYS A 27 -4.65 6.09 -26.02
CA LYS A 27 -3.53 5.70 -25.15
C LYS A 27 -2.80 6.91 -24.56
N LYS A 28 -2.64 7.98 -25.33
CA LYS A 28 -2.00 9.24 -24.89
C LYS A 28 -2.79 9.97 -23.80
N ASP A 29 -4.09 9.73 -23.67
CA ASP A 29 -5.02 10.44 -22.78
C ASP A 29 -5.47 9.61 -21.56
N ARG A 30 -5.13 8.31 -21.51
CA ARG A 30 -5.49 7.40 -20.40
C ARG A 30 -5.06 7.90 -19.02
N TYR A 31 -4.00 8.71 -18.95
CA TYR A 31 -3.53 9.31 -17.69
C TYR A 31 -4.60 10.17 -17.00
N LYS A 32 -5.59 10.69 -17.75
CA LYS A 32 -6.70 11.48 -17.21
C LYS A 32 -7.59 10.68 -16.26
N TYR A 33 -7.67 9.36 -16.45
CA TYR A 33 -8.50 8.45 -15.69
C TYR A 33 -7.69 7.47 -14.84
N ALA A 34 -6.40 7.75 -14.67
CA ALA A 34 -5.49 6.84 -13.99
C ALA A 34 -5.62 6.93 -12.47
N LEU A 35 -5.50 5.76 -11.81
CA LEU A 35 -5.39 5.67 -10.37
C LEU A 35 -3.94 5.90 -9.95
N PHE A 36 -3.74 6.65 -8.87
CA PHE A 36 -2.42 6.93 -8.29
C PHE A 36 -2.36 6.35 -6.89
N LEU A 37 -1.53 5.33 -6.67
CA LEU A 37 -1.32 4.69 -5.38
C LEU A 37 0.12 4.87 -4.90
N ALA A 38 0.31 4.98 -3.59
CA ALA A 38 1.61 4.80 -2.96
C ALA A 38 1.50 3.69 -1.91
N MET A 39 2.58 2.95 -1.73
CA MET A 39 2.69 1.92 -0.71
C MET A 39 4.04 2.00 -0.02
N ASP A 40 4.07 1.60 1.25
CA ASP A 40 5.21 1.71 2.15
C ASP A 40 4.91 0.94 3.46
N ALA A 41 5.89 0.79 4.33
CA ALA A 41 5.72 0.23 5.66
C ALA A 41 6.18 1.14 6.82
N ASN A 42 5.41 1.09 7.90
CA ASN A 42 5.71 1.78 9.14
C ASN A 42 6.15 0.81 10.24
N PHE A 43 7.44 0.83 10.57
CA PHE A 43 8.05 0.02 11.64
C PHE A 43 7.98 0.63 13.05
N ARG A 44 7.30 1.77 13.22
CA ARG A 44 6.96 2.30 14.54
C ARG A 44 5.70 1.67 15.11
N LEU A 45 4.76 1.23 14.26
CA LEU A 45 3.50 0.57 14.63
C LEU A 45 3.69 -0.91 15.03
N LYS A 46 4.62 -1.16 15.94
CA LYS A 46 4.90 -2.49 16.50
C LYS A 46 3.81 -2.92 17.48
N SER A 47 3.63 -4.23 17.66
CA SER A 47 2.79 -4.81 18.71
C SER A 47 3.54 -5.88 19.46
N LYS A 48 3.47 -5.90 20.80
CA LYS A 48 4.12 -6.93 21.62
C LYS A 48 3.34 -8.24 21.57
N GLU A 49 4.05 -9.35 21.52
CA GLU A 49 3.43 -10.66 21.78
C GLU A 49 3.23 -10.82 23.29
N ARG A 50 1.97 -10.99 23.69
CA ARG A 50 1.51 -11.01 25.09
C ARG A 50 0.69 -12.27 25.42
N GLY A 51 0.55 -13.21 24.50
CA GLY A 51 -0.27 -14.42 24.65
C GLY A 51 -1.77 -14.18 24.59
N ILE A 52 -2.23 -12.96 24.29
CA ILE A 52 -3.64 -12.63 24.18
C ILE A 52 -4.13 -12.98 22.77
N ARG A 53 -5.30 -13.62 22.70
CA ARG A 53 -5.97 -14.00 21.47
C ARG A 53 -7.38 -13.40 21.48
N ASP A 54 -7.60 -12.44 20.62
CA ASP A 54 -8.88 -11.81 20.36
C ASP A 54 -8.99 -11.53 18.85
N SER A 55 -10.17 -11.08 18.41
CA SER A 55 -10.44 -10.69 17.03
C SER A 55 -10.99 -9.26 17.02
N PRO A 56 -10.65 -8.47 15.99
CA PRO A 56 -11.23 -7.13 15.84
C PRO A 56 -12.74 -7.24 15.63
N LEU A 57 -13.46 -6.20 16.01
CA LEU A 57 -14.91 -6.12 15.83
C LEU A 57 -15.28 -6.21 14.33
N GLY A 58 -14.51 -5.54 13.48
CA GLY A 58 -14.77 -5.45 12.04
C GLY A 58 -13.61 -5.97 11.18
N ASP A 59 -13.20 -7.24 11.33
CA ASP A 59 -12.10 -7.80 10.54
C ASP A 59 -12.33 -7.65 9.03
N GLY A 60 -11.52 -6.83 8.38
CA GLY A 60 -11.68 -6.51 6.95
C GLY A 60 -12.88 -5.63 6.62
N TRP A 61 -13.49 -4.94 7.57
CA TRP A 61 -14.64 -4.08 7.28
C TRP A 61 -14.21 -2.72 6.70
N SER A 62 -12.99 -2.24 6.99
CA SER A 62 -12.51 -0.91 6.58
C SER A 62 -11.13 -0.95 5.91
N TYR A 63 -10.04 -0.61 6.61
CA TYR A 63 -8.73 -0.36 6.01
C TYR A 63 -7.79 -1.56 6.09
N PHE A 64 -7.87 -2.33 7.17
CA PHE A 64 -7.11 -3.56 7.28
C PHE A 64 -7.65 -4.68 6.38
N VAL A 65 -6.76 -5.50 5.84
CA VAL A 65 -7.13 -6.77 5.20
C VAL A 65 -7.68 -7.75 6.24
N GLN A 66 -8.52 -8.69 5.79
CA GLN A 66 -8.99 -9.75 6.68
C GLN A 66 -7.81 -10.56 7.24
N SER A 67 -7.77 -10.66 8.57
CA SER A 67 -6.64 -11.24 9.31
C SER A 67 -6.37 -12.69 8.93
N ARG A 68 -7.40 -13.53 8.88
CA ARG A 68 -7.21 -14.98 8.67
C ARG A 68 -6.68 -15.31 7.27
N PRO A 69 -7.31 -14.88 6.16
CA PRO A 69 -6.80 -15.18 4.82
C PRO A 69 -5.40 -14.59 4.57
N PHE A 70 -5.11 -13.43 5.17
CA PHE A 70 -3.79 -12.82 5.06
C PHE A 70 -2.71 -13.63 5.82
N LYS A 71 -2.99 -14.06 7.06
CA LYS A 71 -2.06 -14.90 7.84
C LYS A 71 -1.81 -16.26 7.16
N GLU A 72 -2.86 -16.88 6.62
CA GLU A 72 -2.75 -18.11 5.83
C GLU A 72 -1.85 -17.91 4.61
N HIS A 73 -2.04 -16.80 3.86
CA HIS A 73 -1.19 -16.43 2.74
C HIS A 73 0.29 -16.31 3.15
N VAL A 74 0.60 -15.45 4.12
CA VAL A 74 1.99 -15.17 4.53
C VAL A 74 2.70 -16.42 5.05
N SER A 75 1.98 -17.37 5.62
CA SER A 75 2.56 -18.63 6.13
C SER A 75 3.25 -19.47 5.05
N ASN A 76 2.87 -19.30 3.78
CA ASN A 76 3.48 -19.98 2.64
C ASN A 76 4.85 -19.38 2.23
N TYR A 77 5.20 -18.19 2.73
CA TYR A 77 6.34 -17.39 2.26
C TYR A 77 7.39 -17.13 3.37
N VAL A 78 7.37 -17.91 4.45
CA VAL A 78 8.24 -17.70 5.62
C VAL A 78 9.73 -17.74 5.25
N HIS A 79 10.12 -18.64 4.34
CA HIS A 79 11.52 -18.90 3.99
C HIS A 79 12.02 -18.19 2.72
N GLN A 80 11.18 -17.42 2.03
CA GLN A 80 11.61 -16.71 0.82
C GLN A 80 12.47 -15.50 1.20
N PRO A 81 13.75 -15.44 0.77
CA PRO A 81 14.58 -14.26 0.93
C PRO A 81 14.28 -13.22 -0.14
N GLU A 82 14.43 -11.94 0.18
CA GLU A 82 14.33 -10.85 -0.79
C GLU A 82 15.73 -10.49 -1.30
N MET A 83 15.93 -10.43 -2.61
CA MET A 83 17.24 -10.12 -3.19
C MET A 83 17.36 -8.64 -3.52
N ASN A 84 18.48 -8.01 -3.14
CA ASN A 84 18.78 -6.63 -3.52
C ASN A 84 19.46 -6.62 -4.90
N MET A 85 18.74 -6.11 -5.91
CA MET A 85 19.19 -6.02 -7.31
C MET A 85 19.51 -4.58 -7.74
N CYS A 86 19.47 -3.62 -6.81
CA CYS A 86 19.71 -2.20 -7.09
C CYS A 86 20.94 -1.68 -6.33
N GLU A 87 21.60 -0.67 -6.89
CA GLU A 87 22.65 0.12 -6.22
C GLU A 87 22.09 1.04 -5.12
N SER A 88 20.80 0.92 -4.77
CA SER A 88 20.14 1.77 -3.80
C SER A 88 20.80 1.65 -2.42
N LYS A 89 21.15 2.80 -1.83
CA LYS A 89 21.60 2.87 -0.43
C LYS A 89 20.45 2.75 0.58
N HIS A 90 19.21 2.66 0.09
CA HIS A 90 18.02 2.49 0.92
C HIS A 90 17.94 1.07 1.47
N ARG A 91 17.72 1.00 2.79
CA ARG A 91 17.76 -0.24 3.57
C ARG A 91 16.47 -1.05 3.50
N ALA A 92 15.49 -0.72 2.65
CA ALA A 92 14.20 -1.40 2.66
C ALA A 92 14.33 -2.91 2.34
N VAL A 93 15.12 -3.30 1.33
CA VAL A 93 15.41 -4.72 1.04
C VAL A 93 16.24 -5.37 2.16
N ASP A 94 17.22 -4.65 2.69
CA ASP A 94 18.03 -5.16 3.80
C ASP A 94 17.14 -5.41 5.03
N HIS A 95 16.23 -4.47 5.35
CA HIS A 95 15.25 -4.56 6.42
C HIS A 95 14.21 -5.65 6.18
N ALA A 96 13.83 -5.93 4.92
CA ALA A 96 12.98 -7.06 4.56
C ALA A 96 13.59 -8.40 5.00
N ASN A 97 14.93 -8.50 4.95
CA ASN A 97 15.68 -9.71 5.33
C ASN A 97 16.15 -9.74 6.80
N ILE A 98 16.06 -8.62 7.53
CA ILE A 98 16.44 -8.60 8.96
C ILE A 98 15.47 -9.48 9.76
N ARG A 99 16.03 -10.26 10.70
CA ARG A 99 15.23 -11.06 11.64
C ARG A 99 14.29 -10.13 12.42
N GLY A 100 12.99 -10.37 12.30
CA GLY A 100 11.98 -9.74 13.17
C GLY A 100 12.23 -10.11 14.63
N ASN A 101 11.65 -9.34 15.54
CA ASN A 101 11.74 -9.63 16.97
C ASN A 101 10.60 -10.58 17.36
N ASP A 102 10.93 -11.81 17.77
CA ASP A 102 9.94 -12.83 18.16
C ASP A 102 9.14 -12.43 19.43
N LYS A 103 9.56 -11.37 20.14
CA LYS A 103 8.77 -10.76 21.23
C LYS A 103 7.67 -9.82 20.72
N LEU A 104 7.54 -9.64 19.41
CA LEU A 104 6.52 -8.81 18.77
C LEU A 104 5.53 -9.68 17.99
N ALA A 105 4.24 -9.44 18.22
CA ALA A 105 3.17 -10.01 17.40
C ALA A 105 3.11 -9.36 16.01
N ALA A 106 3.49 -8.07 15.92
CA ALA A 106 3.66 -7.34 14.67
C ALA A 106 4.91 -6.46 14.73
N ASN A 107 5.76 -6.54 13.70
CA ASN A 107 7.00 -5.75 13.60
C ASN A 107 6.77 -4.37 12.96
N GLY A 108 5.62 -4.15 12.36
CA GLY A 108 5.19 -2.91 11.73
C GLY A 108 3.86 -3.10 11.00
N VAL A 109 3.46 -2.11 10.22
CA VAL A 109 2.26 -2.14 9.37
C VAL A 109 2.65 -1.72 7.96
N GLY A 110 2.28 -2.52 6.96
CA GLY A 110 2.34 -2.10 5.55
C GLY A 110 1.02 -1.42 5.17
N GLY A 111 1.07 -0.48 4.24
CA GLY A 111 -0.09 0.29 3.83
C GLY A 111 -0.09 0.65 2.37
N VAL A 112 -1.28 0.97 1.86
CA VAL A 112 -1.51 1.48 0.51
C VAL A 112 -2.48 2.66 0.59
N ASN A 113 -2.12 3.78 -0.03
CA ASN A 113 -2.94 4.98 -0.05
C ASN A 113 -3.07 5.57 -1.47
N CYS A 114 -3.99 6.52 -1.64
CA CYS A 114 -4.03 7.39 -2.80
C CYS A 114 -2.85 8.37 -2.75
N SER A 115 -1.95 8.26 -3.72
CA SER A 115 -0.71 9.04 -3.78
C SER A 115 -0.92 10.55 -3.96
N ARG A 116 -2.06 10.95 -4.56
CA ARG A 116 -2.38 12.35 -4.86
C ARG A 116 -3.11 13.08 -3.75
N HIS A 117 -4.02 12.39 -3.07
CA HIS A 117 -4.93 13.00 -2.10
C HIS A 117 -4.61 12.61 -0.66
N ALA A 118 -3.61 11.76 -0.44
CA ALA A 118 -3.20 11.25 0.88
C ALA A 118 -4.38 10.63 1.63
N LEU A 119 -5.10 9.73 0.97
CA LEU A 119 -6.29 9.04 1.50
C LEU A 119 -6.06 7.54 1.50
N ASN A 120 -6.22 6.88 2.65
CA ASN A 120 -6.02 5.46 2.84
C ASN A 120 -6.94 4.64 1.92
N ARG A 121 -6.40 3.58 1.30
CA ARG A 121 -7.22 2.63 0.54
C ARG A 121 -7.91 1.67 1.52
N LYS A 122 -9.15 1.33 1.21
CA LYS A 122 -9.84 0.20 1.85
C LYS A 122 -9.04 -1.08 1.65
N ILE A 123 -9.01 -1.95 2.65
CA ILE A 123 -8.30 -3.24 2.65
C ILE A 123 -6.86 -3.17 2.13
N GLY A 124 -6.17 -2.05 2.39
CA GLY A 124 -4.81 -1.79 1.94
C GLY A 124 -3.76 -1.85 3.03
N PHE A 125 -4.15 -2.21 4.26
CA PHE A 125 -3.27 -2.21 5.43
C PHE A 125 -3.19 -3.59 6.05
N GLY A 126 -2.04 -3.92 6.64
CA GLY A 126 -1.89 -5.16 7.37
C GLY A 126 -0.60 -5.24 8.17
N ASP A 127 -0.60 -6.12 9.17
CA ASP A 127 0.54 -6.30 10.04
C ASP A 127 1.69 -7.03 9.37
N LEU A 128 2.90 -6.53 9.58
CA LEU A 128 4.12 -7.13 9.06
C LEU A 128 4.74 -8.06 10.09
N GLN A 129 5.00 -9.29 9.68
CA GLN A 129 5.64 -10.29 10.53
C GLN A 129 7.13 -10.00 10.61
N ARG A 130 7.76 -9.65 9.48
CA ARG A 130 9.19 -9.34 9.36
C ARG A 130 9.40 -8.42 8.15
N GLY A 131 9.96 -7.23 8.37
CA GLY A 131 10.32 -6.29 7.31
C GLY A 131 9.23 -6.05 6.26
N GLU A 132 9.62 -5.60 5.06
CA GLU A 132 8.74 -5.42 3.90
C GLU A 132 8.87 -6.58 2.91
N LYS A 133 8.48 -7.79 3.32
CA LYS A 133 8.44 -8.92 2.38
C LYS A 133 7.50 -8.63 1.22
N TYR A 134 7.87 -9.08 0.02
CA TYR A 134 7.08 -8.85 -1.18
C TYR A 134 5.70 -9.49 -1.06
N CYS A 135 5.59 -10.68 -0.45
CA CYS A 135 4.30 -11.33 -0.23
C CYS A 135 3.32 -10.49 0.60
N ASN A 136 3.81 -9.63 1.50
CA ASN A 136 2.98 -8.74 2.29
C ASN A 136 2.52 -7.55 1.44
N MET A 137 3.46 -6.86 0.81
CA MET A 137 3.18 -5.65 0.02
C MET A 137 2.33 -5.97 -1.22
N ASP A 138 2.61 -7.10 -1.88
CA ASP A 138 1.77 -7.66 -2.95
C ASP A 138 0.34 -7.87 -2.45
N TYR A 139 0.15 -8.59 -1.33
CA TYR A 139 -1.19 -8.87 -0.81
C TYR A 139 -1.96 -7.59 -0.52
N PHE A 140 -1.31 -6.57 0.05
CA PHE A 140 -1.95 -5.29 0.32
C PHE A 140 -2.34 -4.55 -0.95
N VAL A 141 -1.41 -4.35 -1.89
CA VAL A 141 -1.72 -3.60 -3.12
C VAL A 141 -2.76 -4.33 -3.96
N LEU A 142 -2.66 -5.65 -4.11
CA LEU A 142 -3.61 -6.47 -4.87
C LEU A 142 -5.00 -6.48 -4.22
N SER A 143 -5.08 -6.51 -2.88
CA SER A 143 -6.34 -6.37 -2.16
C SER A 143 -7.04 -5.05 -2.50
N THR A 144 -6.31 -3.94 -2.63
CA THR A 144 -6.90 -2.64 -3.01
C THR A 144 -7.31 -2.53 -4.48
N LEU A 145 -6.86 -3.45 -5.32
CA LEU A 145 -7.08 -3.48 -6.76
C LEU A 145 -8.17 -4.48 -7.17
N HIS A 146 -8.60 -5.37 -6.27
CA HIS A 146 -9.81 -6.18 -6.46
C HIS A 146 -10.98 -5.23 -6.73
N ASP A 147 -11.63 -5.38 -7.88
CA ASP A 147 -12.72 -4.52 -8.40
C ASP A 147 -12.34 -3.12 -8.91
N VAL A 148 -11.05 -2.79 -9.01
CA VAL A 148 -10.61 -1.55 -9.68
C VAL A 148 -10.71 -1.73 -11.20
N LYS A 149 -11.67 -1.02 -11.81
CA LYS A 149 -11.96 -1.13 -13.24
C LYS A 149 -11.08 -0.25 -14.14
N VAL A 150 -10.39 0.75 -13.59
CA VAL A 150 -9.53 1.63 -14.41
C VAL A 150 -8.40 0.85 -15.08
N THR A 151 -7.95 1.32 -16.23
CA THR A 151 -6.95 0.61 -17.06
C THR A 151 -5.53 1.16 -16.90
N THR A 152 -5.32 2.14 -16.02
CA THR A 152 -4.00 2.74 -15.81
C THR A 152 -3.78 3.02 -14.32
N LEU A 153 -2.69 2.49 -13.80
CA LEU A 153 -2.26 2.63 -12.42
C LEU A 153 -0.85 3.22 -12.40
N TYR A 154 -0.68 4.32 -11.67
CA TYR A 154 0.62 4.80 -11.24
C TYR A 154 0.85 4.33 -9.80
N LEU A 155 1.89 3.55 -9.58
CA LEU A 155 2.20 2.97 -8.27
C LEU A 155 3.59 3.42 -7.81
N SER A 156 3.65 4.15 -6.70
CA SER A 156 4.92 4.54 -6.09
C SER A 156 5.28 3.65 -4.91
N TYR A 157 6.54 3.22 -4.86
CA TYR A 157 7.11 2.43 -3.77
C TYR A 157 8.62 2.66 -3.71
N ASP A 158 9.19 2.70 -2.50
CA ASP A 158 10.61 2.95 -2.25
C ASP A 158 11.51 2.06 -3.09
N ILE A 159 11.20 0.77 -3.15
CA ILE A 159 11.96 -0.21 -3.93
C ILE A 159 11.21 -0.67 -5.17
N ALA A 160 10.36 0.20 -5.75
CA ALA A 160 9.65 -0.07 -7.00
C ALA A 160 10.57 -0.57 -8.11
N CYS A 161 11.81 -0.07 -8.17
CA CYS A 161 12.80 -0.47 -9.17
C CYS A 161 13.20 -1.96 -9.11
N GLN A 162 12.99 -2.62 -7.97
CA GLN A 162 13.29 -4.03 -7.73
C GLN A 162 12.01 -4.85 -7.68
N TRP A 163 11.07 -4.42 -6.85
CA TRP A 163 9.83 -5.12 -6.57
C TRP A 163 8.97 -5.35 -7.82
N PHE A 164 8.92 -4.37 -8.72
CA PHE A 164 8.09 -4.42 -9.93
C PHE A 164 8.57 -5.43 -10.96
N VAL A 165 9.87 -5.73 -11.01
CA VAL A 165 10.48 -6.52 -12.10
C VAL A 165 9.79 -7.87 -12.29
N ASN A 166 9.43 -8.52 -11.19
CA ASN A 166 8.77 -9.84 -11.18
C ASN A 166 7.30 -9.78 -10.74
N LEU A 167 6.72 -8.58 -10.62
CA LEU A 167 5.36 -8.45 -10.08
C LEU A 167 4.34 -9.18 -10.94
N SER A 168 4.42 -9.09 -12.27
CA SER A 168 3.47 -9.76 -13.17
C SER A 168 3.47 -11.27 -12.97
N SER A 169 4.64 -11.89 -12.90
CA SER A 169 4.78 -13.33 -12.64
C SER A 169 4.25 -13.71 -11.26
N ARG A 170 4.52 -12.89 -10.22
CA ARG A 170 3.98 -13.14 -8.89
C ARG A 170 2.47 -13.08 -8.88
N ILE A 171 1.84 -12.10 -9.54
CA ILE A 171 0.36 -11.95 -9.61
C ILE A 171 -0.31 -13.22 -10.13
N GLU A 172 0.31 -13.93 -11.08
CA GLU A 172 -0.23 -15.19 -11.63
C GLU A 172 -0.31 -16.31 -10.58
N GLU A 173 0.53 -16.27 -9.56
CA GLU A 173 0.53 -17.23 -8.44
C GLU A 173 -0.55 -16.92 -7.38
N TYR A 174 -1.10 -15.70 -7.39
CA TYR A 174 -2.15 -15.31 -6.45
C TYR A 174 -3.52 -15.88 -6.84
N PRO A 175 -4.39 -16.17 -5.85
CA PRO A 175 -5.76 -16.61 -6.13
C PRO A 175 -6.53 -15.55 -6.93
N LEU A 176 -7.56 -15.98 -7.67
CA LEU A 176 -8.35 -15.10 -8.56
C LEU A 176 -8.82 -13.80 -7.88
N ARG A 177 -9.18 -13.85 -6.59
CA ARG A 177 -9.58 -12.69 -5.78
C ARG A 177 -8.47 -11.66 -5.50
N LEU A 178 -7.24 -11.90 -5.95
CA LEU A 178 -6.10 -10.99 -5.86
C LEU A 178 -5.43 -10.79 -7.24
N GLN A 179 -6.00 -11.37 -8.30
CA GLN A 179 -5.59 -11.06 -9.65
C GLN A 179 -6.14 -9.68 -10.05
N VAL A 180 -5.39 -8.97 -10.88
CA VAL A 180 -5.78 -7.64 -11.37
C VAL A 180 -6.39 -7.73 -12.76
N ASN A 181 -7.07 -6.67 -13.20
CA ASN A 181 -7.57 -6.55 -14.57
C ASN A 181 -6.40 -6.77 -15.56
N PRO A 182 -6.51 -7.72 -16.52
CA PRO A 182 -5.43 -8.01 -17.47
C PRO A 182 -5.12 -6.83 -18.40
N ASN A 183 -6.05 -5.88 -18.55
CA ASN A 183 -5.86 -4.65 -19.31
C ASN A 183 -5.23 -3.51 -18.49
N LEU A 184 -4.92 -3.74 -17.21
CA LEU A 184 -4.32 -2.74 -16.33
C LEU A 184 -2.87 -2.48 -16.73
N VAL A 185 -2.61 -1.26 -17.20
CA VAL A 185 -1.24 -0.78 -17.41
C VAL A 185 -0.71 -0.25 -16.08
N VAL A 186 0.28 -0.93 -15.52
CA VAL A 186 0.96 -0.53 -14.28
C VAL A 186 2.23 0.26 -14.63
N ILE A 187 2.28 1.51 -14.18
CA ILE A 187 3.41 2.42 -14.32
C ILE A 187 3.98 2.63 -12.92
N VAL A 188 5.23 2.22 -12.71
CA VAL A 188 5.87 2.32 -11.39
C VAL A 188 6.83 3.49 -11.29
N ALA A 189 6.95 4.04 -10.09
CA ALA A 189 7.90 5.09 -9.78
C ALA A 189 8.49 4.90 -8.37
N VAL A 190 9.65 5.49 -8.12
CA VAL A 190 10.16 5.63 -6.75
C VAL A 190 9.75 7.02 -6.25
N PRO A 191 9.21 7.14 -5.02
CA PRO A 191 8.88 8.43 -4.41
C PRO A 191 10.04 9.43 -4.48
N LYS A 192 9.76 10.72 -4.68
CA LYS A 192 10.78 11.72 -5.04
C LYS A 192 11.92 11.87 -4.03
N LEU A 193 11.63 11.79 -2.74
CA LEU A 193 12.61 11.89 -1.66
C LEU A 193 13.50 10.64 -1.67
N HIS A 194 12.88 9.47 -1.75
CA HIS A 194 13.58 8.18 -1.78
C HIS A 194 14.43 8.00 -3.04
N LEU A 195 13.96 8.47 -4.19
CA LEU A 195 14.64 8.31 -5.47
C LEU A 195 16.07 8.86 -5.49
N VAL A 196 16.37 9.89 -4.67
CA VAL A 196 17.71 10.46 -4.54
C VAL A 196 18.74 9.38 -4.16
N GLY A 197 18.37 8.40 -3.33
CA GLY A 197 19.26 7.33 -2.87
C GLY A 197 19.39 6.13 -3.81
N HIS A 198 18.74 6.13 -4.98
CA HIS A 198 18.74 5.00 -5.94
C HIS A 198 19.74 5.13 -7.11
N GLY A 199 20.52 6.21 -7.14
CA GLY A 199 21.53 6.46 -8.17
C GLY A 199 20.98 6.87 -9.55
N PRO A 200 21.85 7.23 -10.50
CA PRO A 200 21.45 7.87 -11.77
C PRO A 200 20.53 6.99 -12.63
N LYS A 201 20.78 5.67 -12.70
CA LYS A 201 19.96 4.74 -13.49
C LYS A 201 18.50 4.75 -13.06
N CYS A 202 18.25 4.70 -11.74
CA CYS A 202 16.90 4.76 -11.22
C CYS A 202 16.30 6.16 -11.35
N GLN A 203 17.09 7.22 -11.11
CA GLN A 203 16.63 8.60 -11.27
C GLN A 203 16.16 8.90 -12.69
N MET A 204 16.76 8.30 -13.72
CA MET A 204 16.28 8.44 -15.09
C MET A 204 15.01 7.64 -15.37
N LYS A 205 14.91 6.40 -14.86
CA LYS A 205 13.84 5.46 -15.22
C LYS A 205 12.57 5.58 -14.38
N TYR A 206 12.70 5.81 -13.08
CA TYR A 206 11.60 5.73 -12.10
C TYR A 206 11.21 7.09 -11.51
N SER A 207 11.69 8.19 -12.09
CA SER A 207 11.33 9.54 -11.66
C SER A 207 9.94 9.95 -12.14
N LEU A 208 9.08 10.32 -11.19
CA LEU A 208 7.79 10.95 -11.49
C LEU A 208 7.92 12.26 -12.31
N ASN A 209 9.10 12.89 -12.35
CA ASN A 209 9.33 14.07 -13.20
C ASN A 209 9.49 13.71 -14.68
N TYR A 210 9.87 12.48 -15.00
CA TYR A 210 10.09 12.02 -16.37
C TYR A 210 8.99 11.09 -16.89
N ILE A 211 8.17 10.53 -15.99
CA ILE A 211 7.06 9.64 -16.36
C ILE A 211 5.86 10.47 -16.86
N PRO A 212 5.42 10.35 -18.13
CA PRO A 212 4.27 11.08 -18.66
C PRO A 212 2.98 10.80 -17.88
N GLY A 213 2.13 11.81 -17.75
CA GLY A 213 0.86 11.73 -17.01
C GLY A 213 0.98 11.80 -15.48
N SER A 214 2.21 11.76 -14.94
CA SER A 214 2.44 11.86 -13.49
C SER A 214 2.15 13.25 -12.91
N ALA A 215 2.12 14.29 -13.74
CA ALA A 215 1.97 15.68 -13.33
C ALA A 215 2.96 16.06 -12.22
N ARG A 216 2.52 16.77 -11.16
CA ARG A 216 3.35 17.15 -10.01
C ARG A 216 3.27 16.16 -8.84
N THR A 217 2.83 14.92 -9.07
CA THR A 217 2.75 13.88 -8.03
C THR A 217 4.11 13.66 -7.37
N CYS A 218 4.14 13.53 -6.05
CA CYS A 218 5.38 13.31 -5.29
C CYS A 218 5.66 11.83 -4.98
N GLY A 219 4.64 11.00 -4.81
CA GLY A 219 4.80 9.61 -4.39
C GLY A 219 4.92 9.41 -2.86
N GLU A 220 5.12 10.49 -2.10
CA GLU A 220 5.46 10.47 -0.65
C GLU A 220 4.26 10.57 0.29
N SER A 221 3.03 10.55 -0.25
CA SER A 221 1.86 10.86 0.58
C SER A 221 1.62 9.85 1.72
N ILE A 222 2.10 8.61 1.57
CA ILE A 222 1.95 7.59 2.60
C ILE A 222 2.81 7.89 3.84
N GLU A 223 3.97 8.51 3.67
CA GLU A 223 4.82 8.99 4.77
C GLU A 223 4.14 10.08 5.60
N GLN A 224 3.33 10.93 4.95
CA GLN A 224 2.51 11.93 5.66
C GLN A 224 1.46 11.26 6.54
N ILE A 225 0.86 10.17 6.05
CA ILE A 225 -0.09 9.36 6.80
C ILE A 225 0.62 8.70 7.98
N TRP A 226 1.80 8.12 7.77
CA TRP A 226 2.62 7.55 8.85
C TRP A 226 2.97 8.55 9.93
N SER A 227 3.31 9.79 9.57
CA SER A 227 3.51 10.85 10.55
C SER A 227 2.31 11.01 11.50
N GLY A 228 1.09 10.99 10.95
CA GLY A 228 -0.15 11.02 11.75
C GLY A 228 -0.39 9.74 12.56
N GLN A 229 -0.21 8.56 11.95
CA GLN A 229 -0.44 7.26 12.61
C GLN A 229 0.58 6.98 13.72
N ASN A 230 1.78 7.55 13.63
CA ASN A 230 2.81 7.40 14.66
C ASN A 230 2.37 7.91 16.03
N ALA A 231 1.39 8.82 16.10
CA ALA A 231 0.84 9.31 17.35
C ALA A 231 0.24 8.19 18.23
N VAL A 232 -0.24 7.10 17.63
CA VAL A 232 -0.79 5.95 18.36
C VAL A 232 0.14 4.76 18.47
N SER A 233 1.39 4.88 17.99
CA SER A 233 2.34 3.77 18.00
C SER A 233 2.60 3.20 19.39
N MET A 234 2.65 4.05 20.42
CA MET A 234 2.93 3.60 21.79
C MET A 234 1.73 2.94 22.47
N SER A 235 0.51 3.46 22.23
CA SER A 235 -0.71 2.88 22.81
C SER A 235 -1.07 1.55 22.14
N THR A 236 -1.06 1.53 20.80
CA THR A 236 -1.38 0.34 20.00
C THR A 236 -0.37 -0.79 20.22
N ARG A 237 0.85 -0.48 20.64
CA ARG A 237 1.90 -1.48 20.91
C ARG A 237 1.58 -2.44 22.06
N GLU A 238 0.81 -1.98 23.04
CA GLU A 238 0.45 -2.78 24.20
C GLU A 238 -0.95 -3.41 24.07
N MET A 239 -1.74 -3.03 23.07
CA MET A 239 -3.10 -3.54 22.87
C MET A 239 -3.12 -5.03 22.46
N SER A 240 -4.23 -5.71 22.73
CA SER A 240 -4.50 -7.03 22.16
C SER A 240 -4.66 -6.94 20.63
N PRO A 241 -4.42 -8.02 19.87
CA PRO A 241 -4.50 -8.02 18.41
C PRO A 241 -5.77 -7.38 17.82
N GLY A 242 -6.95 -7.74 18.34
CA GLY A 242 -8.24 -7.23 17.87
C GLY A 242 -8.42 -5.74 18.17
N CYS A 243 -8.29 -5.36 19.45
CA CYS A 243 -8.38 -3.95 19.87
C CYS A 243 -7.38 -3.05 19.14
N ARG A 244 -6.18 -3.56 18.86
CA ARG A 244 -5.17 -2.83 18.10
C ARG A 244 -5.64 -2.53 16.68
N GLN A 245 -6.15 -3.55 15.97
CA GLN A 245 -6.63 -3.37 14.61
C GLN A 245 -7.82 -2.40 14.57
N ASP A 246 -8.79 -2.55 15.48
CA ASP A 246 -9.93 -1.62 15.58
C ASP A 246 -9.47 -0.17 15.80
N THR A 247 -8.48 0.03 16.69
CA THR A 247 -7.89 1.37 16.94
C THR A 247 -7.20 1.94 15.71
N LEU A 248 -6.44 1.12 14.97
CA LEU A 248 -5.76 1.57 13.76
C LEU A 248 -6.75 1.87 12.63
N ASP A 249 -7.78 1.04 12.45
CA ASP A 249 -8.86 1.29 11.49
C ASP A 249 -9.59 2.60 11.81
N ASP A 250 -9.89 2.89 13.08
CA ASP A 250 -10.49 4.16 13.51
C ASP A 250 -9.60 5.36 13.19
N HIS A 251 -8.29 5.28 13.48
CA HIS A 251 -7.35 6.36 13.18
C HIS A 251 -7.12 6.58 11.69
N LEU A 252 -7.09 5.51 10.87
CA LEU A 252 -7.04 5.60 9.41
C LEU A 252 -8.33 6.19 8.85
N GLY A 253 -9.48 5.84 9.45
CA GLY A 253 -10.81 6.36 9.14
C GLY A 253 -10.95 7.85 9.45
N ALA A 254 -10.54 8.27 10.65
CA ALA A 254 -10.54 9.65 11.07
C ALA A 254 -9.64 10.52 10.18
N TRP A 255 -8.47 10.01 9.77
CA TRP A 255 -7.62 10.67 8.78
C TRP A 255 -8.37 10.90 7.47
N ASN A 256 -9.00 9.85 6.93
CA ASN A 256 -9.74 9.96 5.68
C ASN A 256 -10.94 10.90 5.79
N PHE A 257 -11.74 10.77 6.84
CA PHE A 257 -12.90 11.62 7.10
C PHE A 257 -12.53 13.10 7.12
N ARG A 258 -11.50 13.48 7.91
CA ARG A 258 -11.03 14.88 7.99
C ARG A 258 -10.58 15.41 6.63
N LYS A 259 -9.84 14.59 5.88
CA LYS A 259 -9.37 14.94 4.53
C LYS A 259 -10.52 15.09 3.54
N VAL A 260 -11.57 14.28 3.63
CA VAL A 260 -12.75 14.37 2.77
C VAL A 260 -13.62 15.58 3.11
N VAL A 261 -13.88 15.84 4.39
CA VAL A 261 -14.67 17.00 4.83
C VAL A 261 -13.99 18.33 4.47
N GLY A 262 -12.66 18.39 4.55
CA GLY A 262 -11.88 19.57 4.14
C GLY A 262 -11.49 19.58 2.65
N LEU A 263 -11.99 18.66 1.83
CA LEU A 263 -11.55 18.57 0.44
C LEU A 263 -12.12 19.72 -0.39
N GLY A 264 -11.24 20.51 -1.02
CA GLY A 264 -11.63 21.61 -1.91
C GLY A 264 -11.93 22.94 -1.20
N GLN A 265 -11.74 23.01 0.12
CA GLN A 265 -11.63 24.26 0.89
C GLN A 265 -10.21 24.81 0.77
#